data_AF-A0A6C0BG51-F1
#
_entry.id   AF-A0A6C0BG51-F1
#
_cell.length_a   1.000
_cell.length_b   1.000
_cell.length_c   1.000
_cell.angle_alpha   90.00
_cell.angle_beta   90.00
_cell.angle_gamma   90.00
#
_symmetry.space_group_name_H-M   'P 1'
#
loop_
_entity.id
_entity.type
_entity.pdbx_description
1 polymer ?
#
loop_
_entity_poly.entity_id
_entity_poly.type
_entity_poly.pdbx_seq_one_letter_code
_entity_poly.pdbx_strand_id
1 'polypeptide(L)'
;MKTPTWPDFLSFQHGSDGVFRAVVVLLASLFLINYSSIFEEQYSHKLTSLYIYPWWRILVVLLVLTSALWCPRVGIIIAFIVFFYLSDMNTLITPFTNY
;
A
#
# COMPACT_ATOMS: atom_id res chain seq x y z
N MET A 1 -34.14 -10.04 14.49
CA MET A 1 -32.74 -10.32 14.07
C MET A 1 -32.05 -8.98 13.86
N LYS A 2 -30.97 -8.67 14.58
CA LYS A 2 -30.13 -7.51 14.27
C LYS A 2 -29.36 -7.86 12.99
N THR A 3 -29.50 -7.06 11.94
CA THR A 3 -28.62 -7.18 10.78
C THR A 3 -27.19 -6.94 11.24
N PRO A 4 -26.19 -7.69 10.74
CA PRO A 4 -24.80 -7.44 11.09
C PRO A 4 -24.45 -6.02 10.62
N THR A 5 -24.30 -5.11 11.59
CA THR A 5 -23.86 -3.74 11.33
C THR A 5 -22.37 -3.78 11.09
N TRP A 6 -21.96 -3.35 9.90
CA TRP A 6 -20.56 -3.19 9.58
C TRP A 6 -19.90 -2.28 10.62
N PRO A 7 -18.67 -2.55 11.08
CA PRO A 7 -18.02 -1.72 12.08
C PRO A 7 -17.93 -0.27 11.60
N ASP A 8 -18.25 0.70 12.45
CA ASP A 8 -18.33 2.12 12.06
C ASP A 8 -17.00 2.66 11.52
N PHE A 9 -15.86 2.12 11.98
CA PHE A 9 -14.54 2.48 11.45
C PHE A 9 -14.32 1.96 10.01
N LEU A 10 -15.14 1.01 9.54
CA LEU A 10 -15.15 0.46 8.19
C LEU A 10 -16.32 0.96 7.32
N SER A 11 -17.22 1.82 7.81
CA SER A 11 -18.33 2.42 7.03
C SER A 11 -17.96 3.76 6.36
N PHE A 12 -18.36 4.01 5.11
CA PHE A 12 -18.08 5.30 4.46
C PHE A 12 -18.96 6.38 5.09
N GLN A 13 -18.35 7.31 5.81
CA GLN A 13 -19.06 8.46 6.37
C GLN A 13 -19.61 9.35 5.24
N HIS A 14 -20.79 9.92 5.45
CA HIS A 14 -21.42 10.82 4.49
C HIS A 14 -20.68 12.17 4.48
N GLY A 15 -20.08 12.55 3.35
CA GLY A 15 -19.37 13.81 3.18
C GLY A 15 -18.27 13.75 2.10
N SER A 16 -17.63 14.88 1.83
CA SER A 16 -16.55 14.99 0.84
C SER A 16 -15.33 14.13 1.20
N ASP A 17 -14.93 14.10 2.47
CA ASP A 17 -13.83 13.26 2.96
C ASP A 17 -14.10 11.76 2.79
N GLY A 18 -15.36 11.31 2.95
CA GLY A 18 -15.77 9.94 2.67
C GLY A 18 -15.60 9.55 1.18
N VAL A 19 -15.92 10.49 0.27
CA VAL A 19 -15.72 10.31 -1.17
C VAL A 19 -14.22 10.23 -1.50
N PHE A 20 -13.40 11.12 -0.95
CA PHE A 20 -11.94 11.08 -1.16
C PHE A 20 -11.32 9.77 -0.69
N ARG A 21 -11.72 9.27 0.49
CA ARG A 21 -11.26 7.97 1.00
C ARG A 21 -11.67 6.83 0.06
N ALA A 22 -12.91 6.83 -0.44
CA ALA A 22 -13.36 5.81 -1.39
C ALA A 22 -12.58 5.85 -2.72
N VAL A 23 -12.31 7.05 -3.23
CA VAL A 23 -11.50 7.24 -4.45
C VAL A 23 -10.08 6.74 -4.24
N VAL A 24 -9.43 7.09 -3.12
CA VAL A 24 -8.07 6.63 -2.81
C VAL A 24 -8.03 5.11 -2.66
N VAL A 25 -8.99 4.52 -1.95
CA VAL A 25 -9.14 3.07 -1.83
C VAL A 25 -9.25 2.41 -3.20
N LEU A 26 -10.09 2.95 -4.08
CA LEU A 26 -10.31 2.42 -5.43
C LEU A 26 -9.03 2.53 -6.28
N LEU A 27 -8.40 3.70 -6.32
CA LEU A 27 -7.18 3.92 -7.09
C LEU A 27 -6.01 3.06 -6.57
N ALA A 28 -5.83 2.97 -5.27
CA ALA A 28 -4.79 2.16 -4.65
C ALA A 28 -5.04 0.65 -4.90
N SER A 29 -6.30 0.21 -4.89
CA SER A 29 -6.66 -1.17 -5.24
C SER A 29 -6.36 -1.48 -6.70
N LEU A 30 -6.74 -0.59 -7.62
CA LEU A 30 -6.43 -0.74 -9.05
C LEU A 30 -4.92 -0.78 -9.30
N PHE A 31 -4.17 0.09 -8.62
CA PHE A 31 -2.71 0.10 -8.67
C PHE A 31 -2.12 -1.24 -8.20
N LEU A 32 -2.58 -1.73 -7.05
CA LEU A 32 -2.13 -3.01 -6.49
C LEU A 32 -2.43 -4.17 -7.43
N ILE A 33 -3.64 -4.23 -7.99
CA ILE A 33 -4.03 -5.29 -8.92
C ILE A 33 -3.17 -5.22 -10.18
N ASN A 34 -2.96 -4.03 -10.74
CA ASN A 34 -2.15 -3.85 -11.95
C ASN A 34 -0.70 -4.32 -11.73
N TYR A 35 -0.04 -3.85 -10.66
CA TYR A 35 1.32 -4.27 -10.31
C TYR A 35 1.41 -5.75 -9.94
N SER A 36 0.39 -6.32 -9.29
CA SER A 36 0.38 -7.75 -8.95
C SER A 36 0.07 -8.65 -10.16
N SER A 37 -0.57 -8.11 -11.20
CA SER A 37 -0.92 -8.87 -12.41
C SER A 37 0.25 -9.03 -13.39
N ILE A 38 1.22 -8.13 -13.34
CA ILE A 38 2.39 -8.16 -14.20
C ILE A 38 3.52 -8.85 -13.42
N PHE A 39 3.62 -10.16 -13.59
CA PHE A 39 4.73 -10.93 -13.02
C PHE A 39 6.04 -10.47 -13.66
N GLU A 40 7.03 -10.13 -12.81
CA GLU A 40 8.42 -9.79 -13.16
C GLU A 40 8.66 -8.45 -13.89
N GLU A 41 7.74 -7.48 -13.79
CA GLU A 41 8.07 -6.12 -14.25
C GLU A 41 9.15 -5.51 -13.36
N GLN A 42 10.30 -5.21 -13.95
CA GLN A 42 11.37 -4.51 -13.25
C GLN A 42 10.85 -3.13 -12.81
N TYR A 43 10.88 -2.85 -11.50
CA TYR A 43 10.58 -1.51 -11.02
C TYR A 43 11.49 -0.49 -11.69
N SER A 44 10.95 0.71 -11.90
CA SER A 44 11.72 1.80 -12.48
C SER A 44 13.05 1.99 -11.73
N HIS A 45 14.10 2.30 -12.49
CA HIS A 45 15.44 2.54 -11.96
C HIS A 45 15.49 3.63 -10.86
N LYS A 46 14.48 4.50 -10.81
CA LYS A 46 14.33 5.50 -9.74
C LYS A 46 13.85 4.87 -8.44
N LEU A 47 12.85 3.97 -8.48
CA LEU A 47 12.36 3.31 -7.27
C LEU A 47 13.40 2.37 -6.67
N THR A 48 14.16 1.67 -7.52
CA THR A 48 15.23 0.79 -7.07
C THR A 48 16.39 1.58 -6.45
N SER A 49 16.77 2.72 -7.04
CA SER A 49 17.82 3.57 -6.46
C SER A 49 17.40 4.21 -5.13
N LEU A 50 16.13 4.59 -4.99
CA LEU A 50 15.61 5.15 -3.74
C LEU A 50 15.61 4.12 -2.60
N TYR A 51 15.37 2.83 -2.89
CA TYR A 51 15.34 1.76 -1.89
C TYR A 51 16.65 1.62 -1.09
N ILE A 52 17.77 1.95 -1.71
CA ILE A 52 19.11 1.88 -1.10
C ILE A 52 19.23 2.90 0.05
N TYR A 53 18.55 4.04 -0.05
CA TYR A 53 18.66 5.10 0.95
C TYR A 53 17.78 4.83 2.18
N PRO A 54 18.32 4.90 3.41
CA PRO A 54 17.56 4.62 4.62
C PRO A 54 16.42 5.63 4.84
N TRP A 55 16.61 6.89 4.40
CA TRP A 55 15.59 7.94 4.48
C TRP A 55 14.32 7.60 3.69
N TRP A 56 14.46 6.90 2.57
CA TRP A 56 13.30 6.45 1.80
C TRP A 56 12.45 5.47 2.59
N ARG A 57 13.09 4.53 3.31
CA ARG A 57 12.38 3.55 4.15
C ARG A 57 11.60 4.25 5.26
N ILE A 58 12.16 5.30 5.86
CA ILE A 58 11.47 6.13 6.86
C ILE A 58 10.24 6.80 6.24
N LEU A 59 10.37 7.39 5.05
CA LEU A 59 9.24 8.01 4.34
C LEU A 59 8.13 6.99 4.04
N VAL A 60 8.48 5.77 3.63
CA VAL A 60 7.53 4.68 3.40
C VAL A 60 6.80 4.28 4.68
N VAL A 61 7.49 4.20 5.81
CA VAL A 61 6.85 3.93 7.12
C VAL A 61 5.92 5.07 7.52
N LEU A 62 6.35 6.33 7.36
CA LEU A 62 5.51 7.50 7.63
C LEU A 62 4.26 7.54 6.74
N LEU A 63 4.37 7.11 5.47
CA LEU A 63 3.23 6.96 4.57
C LEU A 63 2.20 5.96 5.10
N VAL A 64 2.64 4.80 5.60
CA VAL A 64 1.74 3.80 6.20
C VAL A 64 1.08 4.35 7.48
N LEU A 65 1.85 5.01 8.35
CA LEU A 65 1.30 5.57 9.58
C LEU A 65 0.28 6.69 9.32
N THR A 66 0.62 7.64 8.45
CA THR A 66 -0.27 8.77 8.12
C THR A 66 -1.55 8.30 7.41
N SER A 67 -1.45 7.31 6.51
CA SER A 67 -2.62 6.72 5.85
C SER A 67 -3.53 5.96 6.83
N ALA A 68 -2.94 5.19 7.76
CA ALA A 68 -3.70 4.47 8.79
C ALA A 68 -4.40 5.43 9.78
N LEU A 69 -3.72 6.53 10.15
CA LEU A 69 -4.30 7.58 11.01
C LEU A 69 -5.45 8.33 10.31
N TRP A 70 -5.32 8.58 9.00
CA TRP A 70 -6.38 9.26 8.24
C TRP A 70 -7.61 8.37 8.01
N CYS A 71 -7.41 7.13 7.56
CA CYS A 71 -8.49 6.16 7.41
C CYS A 71 -7.94 4.72 7.49
N PRO A 72 -8.43 3.88 8.43
CA PRO A 72 -7.97 2.49 8.56
C PRO A 72 -8.03 1.69 7.25
N ARG A 73 -9.04 1.94 6.41
CA ARG A 73 -9.19 1.28 5.09
C ARG A 73 -8.08 1.66 4.12
N VAL A 74 -7.76 2.94 4.02
CA VAL A 74 -6.66 3.43 3.18
C VAL A 74 -5.35 2.85 3.72
N GLY A 75 -5.15 2.90 5.04
CA GLY A 75 -3.97 2.33 5.69
C GLY A 75 -3.74 0.85 5.36
N ILE A 76 -4.79 0.02 5.39
CA ILE A 76 -4.68 -1.41 5.03
C ILE A 76 -4.17 -1.58 3.59
N ILE A 77 -4.76 -0.87 2.62
CA ILE A 77 -4.38 -1.02 1.21
C ILE A 77 -2.97 -0.49 0.96
N ILE A 78 -2.62 0.65 1.54
CA ILE A 78 -1.27 1.21 1.44
C ILE A 78 -0.25 0.27 2.10
N ALA A 79 -0.58 -0.35 3.23
CA ALA A 79 0.28 -1.35 3.87
C ALA A 79 0.52 -2.56 2.95
N PHE A 80 -0.50 -3.05 2.24
CA PHE A 80 -0.32 -4.10 1.24
C PHE A 80 0.59 -3.67 0.08
N ILE A 81 0.40 -2.46 -0.47
CA ILE A 81 1.25 -1.93 -1.54
C ILE A 81 2.71 -1.87 -1.07
N VAL A 82 2.95 -1.34 0.13
CA VAL A 82 4.29 -1.24 0.72
C VAL A 82 4.88 -2.62 0.99
N PHE A 83 4.08 -3.56 1.49
CA PHE A 83 4.53 -4.94 1.71
C PHE A 83 5.02 -5.58 0.41
N PHE A 84 4.24 -5.50 -0.68
CA PHE A 84 4.66 -6.02 -1.97
C PHE A 84 5.91 -5.33 -2.50
N TYR A 85 5.97 -3.99 -2.43
CA TYR A 85 7.15 -3.23 -2.83
C TYR A 85 8.42 -3.68 -2.09
N LEU A 86 8.36 -3.81 -0.76
CA LEU A 86 9.53 -4.20 0.04
C LEU A 86 9.92 -5.67 -0.19
N SER A 87 8.94 -6.57 -0.32
CA SER A 87 9.15 -8.00 -0.58
C SER A 87 9.84 -8.22 -1.93
N ASP A 88 9.37 -7.51 -2.94
CA ASP A 88 9.87 -7.64 -4.31
C ASP A 88 11.25 -7.00 -4.45
N MET A 89 11.45 -5.81 -3.87
CA MET A 89 12.80 -5.22 -3.76
C MET A 89 13.76 -6.21 -3.12
N ASN A 90 13.44 -6.78 -1.95
CA ASN A 90 14.33 -7.73 -1.27
C ASN A 90 14.71 -8.93 -2.18
N THR A 91 13.75 -9.45 -2.94
CA THR A 91 13.99 -10.55 -3.89
C THR A 91 14.89 -10.10 -5.06
N LEU A 92 14.71 -8.88 -5.55
CA LEU A 92 15.45 -8.33 -6.70
C LEU A 92 16.91 -7.94 -6.39
N ILE A 93 17.23 -7.55 -5.14
CA ILE A 93 18.61 -7.19 -4.72
C ILE A 93 19.42 -8.38 -4.19
N THR A 94 18.81 -9.51 -3.85
CA THR A 94 19.53 -10.74 -3.49
C THR A 94 19.34 -11.82 -4.56
N PRO A 95 20.08 -11.77 -5.69
CA PRO A 95 19.95 -12.76 -6.75
C PRO A 95 20.47 -14.16 -6.36
N PHE A 96 21.14 -14.31 -5.22
CA PHE A 96 21.69 -15.59 -4.76
C PHE A 96 21.14 -15.97 -3.38
N THR A 97 20.36 -17.04 -3.35
CA THR A 97 20.09 -17.83 -2.15
C THR A 97 21.43 -18.38 -1.66
N ASN A 98 21.92 -17.91 -0.51
CA ASN A 98 23.05 -18.56 0.16
C ASN A 98 22.54 -19.94 0.63
N TYR A 99 22.97 -20.99 -0.08
CA TYR A 99 22.86 -22.38 0.36
C TYR A 99 23.71 -22.63 1.62
#